data_AF-A0A1I0FBC6-F1
#
_entry.id   AF-A0A1I0FBC6-F1
#
_cell.length_a   1.000
_cell.length_b   1.000
_cell.length_c   1.000
_cell.angle_alpha   90.00
_cell.angle_beta   90.00
_cell.angle_gamma   90.00
#
_symmetry.space_group_name_H-M   'P 1'
#
loop_
_entity.id
_entity.type
_entity.pdbx_description
1 polymer ?
#
loop_
_entity_poly.entity_id
_entity_poly.type
_entity_poly.pdbx_seq_one_letter_code
_entity_poly.pdbx_strand_id
1 'polypeptide(L)'
;MNNPDFHRAIGRIRRRHWLHYAVQSLLMGGLVLAMRRALTATGPEPLPLSSGPGLALLAGGALLAGLGLLWLRRRMVPNLRRRAEENLRVYQSRMVLQNSLLLLSGLPLLLAYGLVGSLPALLAYMVLMPVLARLSAPSAEAYQRWLLSR
;
A
#
# COMPACT_ATOMS: atom_id res chain seq x y z
N MET A 1 0.81 -6.05 -30.16
CA MET A 1 1.47 -7.20 -29.49
C MET A 1 0.39 -8.19 -29.04
N ASN A 2 -0.05 -9.10 -29.91
CA ASN A 2 -0.98 -10.19 -29.58
C ASN A 2 -0.19 -11.41 -29.05
N ASN A 3 0.56 -11.23 -27.97
CA ASN A 3 1.24 -12.36 -27.34
C ASN A 3 0.37 -12.87 -26.18
N PRO A 4 -0.24 -14.07 -26.29
CA PRO A 4 -1.08 -14.62 -25.23
C PRO A 4 -0.34 -14.75 -23.90
N ASP A 5 0.98 -14.97 -23.92
CA ASP A 5 1.79 -15.08 -22.72
C ASP A 5 1.98 -13.73 -22.01
N PHE A 6 2.00 -12.63 -22.76
CA PHE A 6 2.01 -11.28 -22.19
C PHE A 6 0.71 -10.99 -21.43
N HIS A 7 -0.45 -11.30 -22.03
CA HIS A 7 -1.74 -11.10 -21.36
C HIS A 7 -1.88 -12.00 -20.11
N ARG A 8 -1.40 -13.24 -20.17
CA ARG A 8 -1.31 -14.13 -19.00
C ARG A 8 -0.42 -13.53 -17.91
N ALA A 9 0.72 -12.95 -18.28
CA ALA A 9 1.63 -12.32 -17.33
C ALA A 9 1.00 -11.10 -16.65
N ILE A 10 0.35 -10.20 -17.40
CA ILE A 10 -0.42 -9.08 -16.84
C ILE A 10 -1.54 -9.57 -15.92
N GLY A 11 -2.24 -10.64 -16.31
CA GLY A 11 -3.26 -11.27 -15.46
C GLY A 11 -2.69 -11.78 -14.13
N ARG A 12 -1.51 -12.40 -14.13
CA ARG A 12 -0.81 -12.82 -12.90
C ARG A 12 -0.44 -11.62 -12.03
N ILE A 13 0.07 -10.54 -12.62
CA ILE A 13 0.41 -9.31 -11.89
C ILE A 13 -0.84 -8.69 -11.26
N ARG A 14 -1.97 -8.67 -11.99
CA ARG A 14 -3.26 -8.20 -11.48
C ARG A 14 -3.77 -9.03 -10.31
N ARG A 15 -3.70 -10.36 -10.38
CA ARG A 15 -4.06 -11.23 -9.24
C ARG A 15 -3.19 -10.95 -8.01
N ARG A 16 -1.87 -10.82 -8.21
CA ARG A 16 -0.94 -10.47 -7.12
C ARG A 16 -1.25 -9.10 -6.53
N HIS A 17 -1.61 -8.12 -7.36
CA HIS A 17 -2.01 -6.79 -6.91
C HIS A 17 -3.23 -6.84 -5.97
N TRP A 18 -4.28 -7.58 -6.34
CA TRP A 18 -5.46 -7.77 -5.48
C TRP A 18 -5.11 -8.49 -4.18
N LEU A 19 -4.32 -9.55 -4.26
CA LEU A 19 -3.87 -10.29 -3.07
C LEU A 19 -3.06 -9.38 -2.13
N HIS A 20 -2.18 -8.54 -2.69
CA HIS A 20 -1.37 -7.59 -1.92
C HIS A 20 -2.25 -6.61 -1.14
N TYR A 21 -3.27 -6.03 -1.78
CA TYR A 21 -4.24 -5.15 -1.10
C TYR A 21 -4.99 -5.85 0.02
N ALA A 22 -5.44 -7.09 -0.21
CA ALA A 22 -6.15 -7.86 0.81
C ALA A 22 -5.23 -8.19 2.00
N VAL A 23 -4.06 -8.78 1.74
CA VAL A 23 -3.11 -9.19 2.78
C VAL A 23 -2.62 -7.98 3.56
N GLN A 24 -2.22 -6.90 2.90
CA GLN A 24 -1.71 -5.72 3.60
C GLN A 24 -2.79 -5.01 4.41
N SER A 25 -4.03 -4.92 3.89
CA SER A 25 -5.15 -4.38 4.68
C SER A 25 -5.43 -5.21 5.93
N LEU A 26 -5.39 -6.54 5.83
CA LEU A 26 -5.52 -7.44 6.97
C LEU A 26 -4.39 -7.27 7.98
N LEU A 27 -3.14 -7.17 7.52
CA LEU A 27 -1.98 -6.95 8.38
C LEU A 27 -2.07 -5.60 9.12
N MET A 28 -2.42 -4.52 8.41
CA MET A 28 -2.59 -3.20 9.01
C MET A 28 -3.75 -3.16 10.00
N GLY A 29 -4.90 -3.76 9.63
CA GLY A 29 -6.05 -3.87 10.52
C GLY A 29 -5.73 -4.68 11.78
N GLY A 30 -5.07 -5.83 11.63
CA GLY A 30 -4.61 -6.66 12.74
C GLY A 30 -3.64 -5.94 13.66
N LEU A 31 -2.67 -5.20 13.10
CA LEU A 31 -1.73 -4.40 13.87
C LEU A 31 -2.44 -3.33 14.69
N VAL A 32 -3.38 -2.60 14.08
CA VAL A 32 -4.15 -1.55 14.78
C VAL A 32 -5.03 -2.13 15.89
N LEU A 33 -5.67 -3.27 15.65
CA LEU A 33 -6.46 -3.95 16.68
C LEU A 33 -5.60 -4.47 17.84
N ALA A 34 -4.43 -5.04 17.54
CA ALA A 34 -3.47 -5.47 18.56
C ALA A 34 -2.97 -4.29 19.40
N MET A 35 -2.67 -3.16 18.75
CA MET A 35 -2.27 -1.92 19.44
C MET A 35 -3.38 -1.40 20.34
N ARG A 36 -4.63 -1.37 19.85
CA ARG A 36 -5.80 -1.00 20.66
C ARG A 36 -5.93 -1.89 21.90
N ARG A 37 -5.81 -3.22 21.74
CA ARG A 37 -5.86 -4.17 22.86
C ARG A 37 -4.75 -3.93 23.88
N ALA A 38 -3.53 -3.69 23.43
CA ALA A 38 -2.40 -3.38 24.29
C ALA A 38 -2.64 -2.09 25.11
N LEU A 39 -3.19 -1.05 24.48
CA LEU A 39 -3.54 0.21 25.13
C LEU A 39 -4.69 0.06 26.14
N THR A 40 -5.67 -0.82 25.89
CA THR A 40 -6.77 -1.07 26.84
C THR A 40 -6.35 -1.98 28.01
N ALA A 41 -5.32 -2.81 27.83
CA ALA A 41 -4.82 -3.71 28.87
C ALA A 41 -4.04 -2.99 29.97
N THR A 42 -3.57 -1.76 29.72
CA THR A 42 -2.79 -0.94 30.67
C THR A 42 -3.62 -0.16 31.69
N GLY A 43 -4.93 -0.41 31.81
CA GLY A 43 -5.81 0.15 32.84
C GLY A 43 -6.68 1.33 32.38
N PRO A 44 -7.67 1.74 33.19
CA PRO A 44 -8.78 2.62 32.79
C PRO A 44 -8.45 4.12 32.78
N GLU A 45 -7.19 4.52 32.98
CA GLU A 45 -6.85 5.91 32.72
C GLU A 45 -6.94 6.18 31.22
N PRO A 46 -7.70 7.19 30.77
CA PRO A 46 -7.62 7.63 29.40
C PRO A 46 -6.20 8.15 29.20
N LEU A 47 -5.35 7.32 28.58
CA LEU A 47 -4.00 7.71 28.22
C LEU A 47 -4.13 9.06 27.51
N PRO A 48 -3.58 10.14 28.08
CA PRO A 48 -3.69 11.44 27.45
C PRO A 48 -3.11 11.29 26.03
N LEU A 49 -3.66 12.05 25.09
CA LEU A 49 -3.14 12.20 23.72
C LEU A 49 -1.63 12.60 23.69
N SER A 50 -0.99 12.76 24.86
CA SER A 50 0.44 12.84 25.14
C SER A 50 1.18 11.50 25.31
N SER A 51 0.64 10.35 24.87
CA SER A 51 1.47 9.20 24.44
C SER A 51 2.28 9.52 23.16
N GLY A 52 2.87 10.72 23.16
CA GLY A 52 3.58 11.38 22.10
C GLY A 52 4.77 10.60 21.55
N PRO A 53 5.60 9.89 22.34
CA PRO A 53 6.76 9.22 21.77
C PRO A 53 6.38 8.01 20.91
N GLY A 54 5.42 7.19 21.34
CA GLY A 54 4.98 6.01 20.59
C GLY A 54 4.27 6.38 19.28
N LEU A 55 3.33 7.33 19.34
CA LEU A 55 2.63 7.83 18.15
C LEU A 55 3.55 8.60 17.20
N ALA A 56 4.48 9.40 17.74
CA ALA A 56 5.47 10.09 16.91
C ALA A 56 6.44 9.11 16.24
N LEU A 57 6.85 8.02 16.93
CA LEU A 57 7.68 6.97 16.34
C LEU A 57 6.93 6.23 15.23
N LEU A 58 5.64 5.91 15.42
CA LEU A 58 4.82 5.28 14.38
C LEU A 58 4.59 6.22 13.19
N ALA A 59 4.25 7.48 13.44
CA ALA A 59 4.05 8.48 12.40
C ALA A 59 5.35 8.76 11.64
N GLY A 60 6.46 8.92 12.35
CA GLY A 60 7.80 9.11 11.79
C GLY A 60 8.26 7.89 11.00
N GLY A 61 8.07 6.68 11.53
CA GLY A 61 8.38 5.43 10.85
C GLY A 61 7.56 5.23 9.59
N ALA A 62 6.25 5.51 9.63
CA ALA A 62 5.39 5.50 8.45
C ALA A 62 5.83 6.53 7.41
N LEU A 63 6.16 7.76 7.84
CA LEU A 63 6.65 8.81 6.94
C LEU A 63 7.96 8.41 6.25
N LEU A 64 8.93 7.90 7.00
CA LEU A 64 10.22 7.44 6.49
C LEU A 64 10.06 6.25 5.54
N ALA A 65 9.21 5.28 5.90
CA ALA A 65 8.87 4.17 5.01
C ALA A 65 8.23 4.68 3.71
N GLY A 66 7.29 5.62 3.80
CA GLY A 66 6.65 6.26 2.65
C GLY A 66 7.66 6.98 1.75
N LEU A 67 8.57 7.77 2.33
CA LEU A 67 9.62 8.46 1.59
C LEU A 67 10.58 7.48 0.90
N GLY A 68 11.02 6.43 1.60
CA GLY A 68 11.89 5.41 1.04
C GLY A 68 11.25 4.66 -0.12
N LEU A 69 9.98 4.25 0.03
CA LEU A 69 9.20 3.61 -1.02
C LEU A 69 9.01 4.55 -2.23
N LEU A 70 8.71 5.82 -1.99
CA LEU A 70 8.53 6.83 -3.04
C LEU A 70 9.83 7.05 -3.82
N TRP A 71 10.95 7.18 -3.11
CA TRP A 71 12.27 7.34 -3.70
C TRP A 71 12.65 6.13 -4.56
N LEU A 72 12.45 4.92 -4.02
CA LEU A 72 12.75 3.68 -4.76
C LEU A 72 11.85 3.53 -5.99
N ARG A 73 10.55 3.86 -5.87
CA ARG A 73 9.61 3.86 -7.00
C ARG A 73 10.04 4.82 -8.11
N ARG A 74 10.55 6.00 -7.77
CA ARG A 74 11.04 6.99 -8.75
C ARG A 74 12.29 6.51 -9.49
N ARG A 75 13.14 5.70 -8.86
CA ARG A 75 14.32 5.11 -9.50
C ARG A 75 14.02 3.92 -10.42
N MET A 76 12.81 3.36 -10.38
CA MET A 76 12.38 2.28 -11.27
C MET A 76 11.94 2.82 -12.63
N VAL A 77 12.93 3.07 -13.49
CA VAL A 77 12.78 3.57 -14.87
C VAL A 77 12.84 2.40 -15.87
N PRO A 78 12.02 2.41 -16.94
CA PRO A 78 12.10 1.41 -17.99
C PRO A 78 13.42 1.47 -18.77
N ASN A 79 13.96 0.32 -19.18
CA ASN A 79 15.13 0.28 -20.08
C ASN A 79 14.83 -0.56 -21.32
N LEU A 80 14.64 0.09 -22.47
CA LEU A 80 14.35 -0.58 -23.75
C LEU A 80 15.50 -1.47 -24.25
N ARG A 81 16.73 -1.30 -23.74
CA ARG A 81 17.85 -2.19 -24.06
C ARG A 81 17.79 -3.53 -23.31
N ARG A 82 16.96 -3.64 -22.26
CA ARG A 82 16.76 -4.88 -21.50
C ARG A 82 15.71 -5.77 -22.15
N ARG A 83 15.79 -7.07 -21.85
CA ARG A 83 14.79 -8.05 -22.29
C ARG A 83 13.40 -7.67 -21.73
N ALA A 84 12.35 -7.96 -22.49
CA ALA A 84 10.98 -7.64 -22.11
C ALA A 84 10.58 -8.25 -20.75
N GLU A 85 11.06 -9.45 -20.45
CA GLU A 85 10.82 -10.12 -19.16
C GLU A 85 11.45 -9.38 -17.97
N GLU A 86 12.64 -8.82 -18.14
CA GLU A 86 13.32 -8.06 -17.10
C GLU A 86 12.60 -6.74 -16.81
N ASN A 87 12.18 -6.03 -17.87
CA ASN A 87 11.36 -4.83 -17.72
C ASN A 87 10.02 -5.12 -17.04
N LEU A 88 9.42 -6.28 -17.35
CA LEU A 88 8.20 -6.72 -16.69
C LEU A 88 8.41 -7.01 -15.19
N ARG A 89 9.55 -7.60 -14.80
CA ARG A 89 9.92 -7.79 -13.38
C ARG A 89 10.10 -6.44 -12.67
N VAL A 90 10.79 -5.48 -13.29
CA VAL A 90 10.94 -4.12 -12.76
C VAL A 90 9.59 -3.44 -12.58
N TYR A 91 8.71 -3.56 -13.58
CA TYR A 91 7.35 -3.04 -13.50
C TYR A 91 6.55 -3.69 -12.37
N GLN A 92 6.66 -5.01 -12.20
CA GLN A 92 6.02 -5.72 -11.09
C GLN A 92 6.51 -5.19 -9.73
N SER A 93 7.82 -5.01 -9.54
CA SER A 93 8.38 -4.43 -8.31
C SER A 93 7.88 -3.01 -8.08
N ARG A 94 7.80 -2.19 -9.14
CA ARG A 94 7.23 -0.83 -9.07
C ARG A 94 5.77 -0.84 -8.63
N MET A 95 4.97 -1.80 -9.10
CA MET A 95 3.58 -1.96 -8.67
C MET A 95 3.48 -2.34 -7.20
N VAL A 96 4.34 -3.24 -6.69
CA VAL A 96 4.37 -3.58 -5.27
C VAL A 96 4.68 -2.36 -4.40
N LEU A 97 5.67 -1.55 -4.81
CA LEU A 97 6.00 -0.29 -4.11
C LEU A 97 4.84 0.71 -4.14
N GLN A 98 4.20 0.87 -5.29
CA GLN A 98 3.05 1.76 -5.44
C GLN A 98 1.86 1.31 -4.59
N ASN A 99 1.53 0.02 -4.59
CA ASN A 99 0.49 -0.53 -3.74
C ASN A 99 0.80 -0.25 -2.27
N SER A 100 2.04 -0.51 -1.84
CA SER A 100 2.48 -0.30 -0.47
C SER A 100 2.32 1.17 -0.05
N LEU A 101 2.69 2.12 -0.92
CA LEU A 101 2.50 3.55 -0.70
C LEU A 101 1.01 3.94 -0.58
N LEU A 102 0.17 3.43 -1.47
CA LEU A 102 -1.26 3.74 -1.48
C LEU A 102 -1.96 3.15 -0.25
N LEU A 103 -1.62 1.93 0.15
CA LEU A 103 -2.13 1.31 1.37
C LEU A 103 -1.66 2.04 2.62
N LEU A 104 -0.40 2.50 2.64
CA LEU A 104 0.13 3.33 3.73
C LEU A 104 -0.65 4.64 3.89
N SER A 105 -1.17 5.22 2.80
CA SER A 105 -2.03 6.41 2.87
C SER A 105 -3.36 6.15 3.58
N GLY A 106 -3.80 4.89 3.69
CA GLY A 106 -4.96 4.49 4.47
C GLY A 106 -4.70 4.34 5.97
N LEU A 107 -3.43 4.30 6.40
CA LEU A 107 -3.05 4.12 7.80
C LEU A 107 -3.67 5.17 8.74
N PRO A 108 -3.72 6.48 8.40
CA PRO A 108 -4.33 7.49 9.28
C PRO A 108 -5.80 7.21 9.60
N LEU A 109 -6.58 6.73 8.61
CA LEU A 109 -7.99 6.38 8.80
C LEU A 109 -8.14 5.17 9.75
N LEU A 110 -7.29 4.17 9.54
CA LEU A 110 -7.23 2.97 10.39
C LEU A 110 -6.83 3.32 11.83
N LEU A 111 -5.84 4.21 12.01
CA LEU A 111 -5.44 4.71 13.32
C LEU A 111 -6.54 5.53 13.99
N ALA A 112 -7.27 6.38 13.25
CA ALA A 112 -8.40 7.11 13.80
C ALA A 112 -9.50 6.18 14.34
N TYR A 113 -9.75 5.04 13.66
CA TYR A 113 -10.61 4.00 14.20
C TYR A 113 -9.99 3.31 15.44
N GLY A 114 -8.72 2.90 15.37
CA GLY A 114 -8.08 2.14 16.45
C GLY A 114 -7.88 2.92 17.75
N LEU A 115 -7.58 4.21 17.65
CA LEU A 115 -7.27 5.09 18.78
C LEU A 115 -8.51 5.80 19.31
N VAL A 116 -9.38 6.29 18.43
CA VAL A 116 -10.53 7.14 18.79
C VAL A 116 -11.86 6.39 18.67
N GLY A 117 -11.87 5.19 18.09
CA GLY A 117 -13.10 4.42 17.87
C GLY A 117 -13.98 4.97 16.74
N SER A 118 -13.43 5.82 15.85
CA SER A 118 -14.19 6.48 14.78
C SER A 118 -14.70 5.47 13.73
N LEU A 119 -15.98 5.09 13.84
CA LEU A 119 -16.67 4.27 12.84
C LEU A 119 -16.68 4.92 11.44
N PRO A 120 -16.89 6.24 11.30
CA PRO A 120 -16.78 6.88 9.99
C PRO A 120 -15.40 6.71 9.36
N ALA A 121 -14.31 6.75 10.14
CA ALA A 121 -12.96 6.54 9.63
C ALA A 121 -12.74 5.09 9.15
N LEU A 122 -13.30 4.11 9.86
CA LEU A 122 -13.28 2.71 9.41
C LEU A 122 -14.04 2.52 8.10
N LEU A 123 -15.25 3.08 7.98
CA LEU A 123 -16.03 3.02 6.75
C LEU A 123 -15.29 3.69 5.59
N ALA A 124 -14.71 4.87 5.83
CA ALA A 124 -13.89 5.55 4.84
C ALA A 124 -12.71 4.68 4.39
N TYR A 125 -12.02 4.00 5.32
CA TYR A 125 -10.95 3.06 4.98
C TYR A 125 -11.45 1.88 4.13
N MET A 126 -12.57 1.27 4.53
CA MET A 126 -13.19 0.14 3.83
C MET A 126 -13.65 0.48 2.42
N VAL A 127 -13.99 1.75 2.14
CA VAL A 127 -14.33 2.24 0.79
C VAL A 127 -13.08 2.65 0.02
N LEU A 128 -12.15 3.37 0.66
CA LEU A 128 -10.96 3.91 0.01
C LEU A 128 -10.06 2.79 -0.52
N MET A 129 -9.84 1.71 0.25
CA MET A 129 -8.91 0.66 -0.16
C MET A 129 -9.35 -0.07 -1.45
N PRO A 130 -10.60 -0.55 -1.60
CA PRO A 130 -11.08 -1.10 -2.87
C PRO A 130 -11.06 -0.11 -4.03
N VAL A 131 -11.37 1.16 -3.78
CA VAL A 131 -11.31 2.21 -4.81
C VAL A 131 -9.88 2.39 -5.30
N LEU A 132 -8.91 2.51 -4.38
CA LEU A 132 -7.49 2.62 -4.73
C LEU A 132 -6.99 1.38 -5.46
N ALA A 133 -7.36 0.17 -5.02
CA ALA A 133 -7.02 -1.07 -5.71
C ALA A 133 -7.56 -1.07 -7.15
N ARG A 134 -8.82 -0.65 -7.34
CA ARG A 134 -9.43 -0.60 -8.67
C ARG A 134 -8.76 0.44 -9.57
N LEU A 135 -8.48 1.64 -9.06
CA LEU A 135 -7.85 2.73 -9.83
C LEU A 135 -6.39 2.44 -10.18
N SER A 136 -5.69 1.66 -9.35
CA SER A 136 -4.28 1.30 -9.57
C SER A 136 -4.09 -0.10 -10.14
N ALA A 137 -5.18 -0.76 -10.57
CA ALA A 137 -5.12 -2.09 -11.12
C ALA A 137 -4.21 -2.15 -12.36
N PRO A 138 -3.25 -3.10 -12.41
CA PRO A 138 -2.30 -3.17 -13.51
C PRO A 138 -3.00 -3.61 -14.80
N SER A 139 -2.71 -2.90 -15.89
CA SER A 139 -3.22 -3.15 -17.23
C SER A 139 -2.11 -3.11 -18.26
N ALA A 140 -2.36 -3.70 -19.44
CA ALA A 140 -1.42 -3.68 -20.56
C ALA A 140 -1.09 -2.25 -21.00
N GLU A 141 -2.11 -1.39 -21.08
CA GLU A 141 -1.95 0.03 -21.41
C GLU A 141 -1.12 0.79 -20.38
N ALA A 142 -1.31 0.51 -19.08
CA ALA A 142 -0.51 1.13 -18.04
C ALA A 142 0.96 0.72 -18.12
N TYR A 143 1.23 -0.54 -18.48
CA TYR A 143 2.60 -1.02 -18.74
C TYR A 143 3.22 -0.35 -19.98
N GLN A 144 2.46 -0.25 -21.09
CA GLN A 144 2.94 0.42 -22.30
C GLN A 144 3.22 1.90 -22.08
N ARG A 145 2.32 2.62 -21.39
CA ARG A 145 2.55 4.02 -21.00
C ARG A 145 3.79 4.16 -20.14
N TRP A 146 4.01 3.25 -19.19
CA TRP A 146 5.22 3.27 -18.38
C TRP A 146 6.48 3.00 -19.20
N LEU A 147 6.46 2.08 -20.17
CA LEU A 147 7.60 1.85 -21.07
C LEU A 147 7.95 3.08 -21.91
N LEU A 148 6.92 3.83 -22.32
CA LEU A 148 7.03 5.02 -23.16
C LEU A 148 7.30 6.31 -22.38
N SER A 149 7.15 6.31 -21.05
CA SER A 149 7.34 7.49 -20.20
C SER A 149 8.82 7.84 -19.98
N ARG A 150 9.63 7.74 -21.04
CA ARG A 150 11.00 8.24 -21.05
C ARG A 150 11.02 9.76 -21.06
#